data_AF-A0A9E4ESB1-F1
#
_entry.id   AF-A0A9E4ESB1-F1
#
_cell.length_a   1.000
_cell.length_b   1.000
_cell.length_c   1.000
_cell.angle_alpha   90.00
_cell.angle_beta   90.00
_cell.angle_gamma   90.00
#
_symmetry.space_group_name_H-M   'P 1'
#
loop_
_entity.id
_entity.type
_entity.pdbx_description
1 polymer ?
#
loop_
_entity_poly.entity_id
_entity_poly.type
_entity_poly.pdbx_seq_one_letter_code
_entity_poly.pdbx_strand_id
1 'polypeptide(L)' 'MEAHGFVNYDKEWWHITLANEPYPDAYLDFPIK' A
#
# COMPACT_ATOMS: atom_id res chain seq x y z
N MET A 1 -3.09 -5.81 12.46
CA MET A 1 -2.91 -5.07 11.19
C MET A 1 -4.18 -5.03 10.34
N GLU A 2 -5.12 -5.97 10.52
CA GLU A 2 -6.36 -6.03 9.73
C GLU A 2 -7.46 -5.04 10.18
N ALA A 3 -7.24 -4.25 11.24
CA ALA A 3 -8.26 -3.33 11.77
C ALA A 3 -8.49 -2.07 10.92
N HIS A 4 -7.59 -1.78 9.97
CA HIS A 4 -7.64 -0.56 9.14
C HIS A 4 -7.54 -0.85 7.63
N GLY A 5 -7.75 -2.11 7.21
CA GLY A 5 -7.74 -2.48 5.79
C GLY A 5 -6.33 -2.59 5.18
N PHE A 6 -5.28 -2.75 5.99
CA PHE A 6 -3.93 -2.99 5.50
C PHE A 6 -3.67 -4.49 5.27
N VAL A 7 -3.03 -4.81 4.16
CA VAL A 7 -2.64 -6.16 3.74
C VAL A 7 -1.12 -6.28 3.80
N ASN A 8 -0.62 -7.31 4.48
CA ASN A 8 0.81 -7.60 4.53
C ASN A 8 1.22 -8.47 3.34
N TYR A 9 2.45 -8.29 2.87
CA TYR A 9 3.04 -9.17 1.87
C TYR A 9 3.98 -10.18 2.53
N ASP A 10 3.62 -11.47 2.51
CA ASP A 10 4.29 -12.54 3.28
C ASP A 10 5.80 -12.70 3.01
N LYS A 11 6.31 -12.19 1.89
CA LYS A 11 7.73 -12.28 1.51
C LYS A 11 8.58 -11.12 2.01
N GLU A 12 7.96 -10.01 2.43
CA GLU A 12 8.65 -8.80 2.88
C GLU A 12 7.93 -8.24 4.11
N TRP A 13 8.54 -8.40 5.29
CA TRP A 13 7.88 -8.01 6.55
C TRP A 13 7.56 -6.51 6.66
N TRP A 14 8.29 -5.66 5.91
CA TRP A 14 8.06 -4.22 5.81
C TRP A 14 7.03 -3.81 4.74
N HIS A 15 6.63 -4.73 3.86
CA HIS A 15 5.77 -4.41 2.71
C HIS A 15 4.31 -4.60 3.11
N ILE A 16 3.59 -3.47 3.18
CA ILE A 16 2.19 -3.42 3.56
C ILE A 16 1.46 -2.51 2.55
N THR A 17 0.35 -2.98 2.00
CA THR A 17 -0.49 -2.24 1.05
C THR A 17 -1.87 -1.98 1.66
N LEU A 18 -2.63 -1.03 1.10
CA LEU A 18 -4.01 -0.77 1.50
C LEU A 18 -4.97 -1.59 0.63
N ALA A 19 -5.84 -2.40 1.23
CA ALA A 19 -6.78 -3.28 0.52
C ALA A 19 -7.76 -2.50 -0.39
N ASN A 20 -8.19 -1.33 0.06
CA ASN A 20 -9.05 -0.40 -0.69
C ASN A 20 -8.26 0.89 -1.01
N GLU A 21 -7.10 0.73 -1.64
CA GLU A 21 -6.34 1.88 -2.11
C GLU A 21 -7.12 2.66 -3.19
N PRO A 22 -7.15 4.00 -3.15
CA PRO A 22 -7.87 4.81 -4.13
C PRO A 22 -7.27 4.76 -5.55
N TYR A 23 -6.01 4.34 -5.70
CA TYR A 23 -5.27 4.41 -6.97
C TYR A 23 -4.41 3.16 -7.27
N PRO A 24 -4.97 1.94 -7.30
CA PRO A 24 -4.19 0.70 -7.38
C PRO A 24 -3.39 0.55 -8.68
N ASP A 25 -3.86 1.15 -9.77
CA ASP A 25 -3.24 1.08 -11.10
C ASP A 25 -2.55 2.38 -11.52
N ALA A 26 -2.47 3.38 -10.63
CA ALA A 26 -1.85 4.66 -10.93
C ALA A 26 -0.49 4.81 -10.24
N TYR A 27 0.55 4.94 -11.06
CA TYR A 27 1.90 5.23 -10.59
C TYR A 27 2.08 6.75 -10.57
N LEU A 28 2.25 7.29 -9.36
CA LEU A 28 2.36 8.72 -9.13
C LEU A 28 3.82 9.18 -9.33
N ASP A 29 4.05 10.05 -10.32
CA ASP A 29 5.35 10.63 -10.64
C ASP A 29 5.35 12.14 -10.34
N PHE A 30 5.24 12.50 -9.08
CA PHE A 30 5.37 13.88 -8.62
C PHE A 30 6.50 14.01 -7.60
N PRO A 31 7.16 15.18 -7.54
CA PRO A 31 8.24 15.39 -6.57
C PRO A 31 7.69 15.36 -5.14
N ILE A 32 8.28 14.52 -4.30
CA ILE A 32 8.08 14.56 -2.85
C ILE A 32 8.88 15.74 -2.30
N LYS A 33 8.22 16.66 -1.59
CA LYS A 33 8.84 17.81 -0.93
C LYS A 33 8.82 17.64 0.58
#